data_AF-A0A0A9EUJ1-F1
#
_entry.id   AF-A0A0A9EUJ1-F1
#
_cell.length_a   1.000
_cell.length_b   1.000
_cell.length_c   1.000
_cell.angle_alpha   90.00
_cell.angle_beta   90.00
_cell.angle_gamma   90.00
#
_symmetry.space_group_name_H-M   'P 1'
#
loop_
_entity.id
_entity.type
_entity.pdbx_description
1 polymer ?
#
loop_
_entity_poly.entity_id
_entity_poly.type
_entity_poly.pdbx_seq_one_letter_code
_entity_poly.pdbx_strand_id
1 'polypeptide(L)'
;MWFRNPFKHVTAYADMSISSDVFFGDPDNINNFPNTGFFHVKPNNRTIAMTRIWHEARSRFPGMNEQPVFNAIKKDLVRDLRLRVQYIDPAFMGGFCNYGKDLNMICTMHANCCVGLGAKLKDLRSVLDDWKNYTRMPHWAKHAAKWTVPGACIH
;
A
#
# COMPACT_ATOMS: atom_id res chain seq x y z
N MET A 1 -2.68 -7.15 -6.43
CA MET A 1 -1.87 -7.84 -7.47
C MET A 1 -0.41 -7.55 -7.25
N TRP A 2 0.43 -8.50 -7.65
CA TRP A 2 1.87 -8.48 -7.43
C TRP A 2 2.56 -8.63 -8.79
N PHE A 3 3.30 -7.61 -9.21
CA PHE A 3 3.89 -7.49 -10.55
C PHE A 3 5.41 -7.67 -10.55
N ARG A 4 6.07 -7.15 -9.52
CA ARG A 4 7.53 -7.20 -9.34
C ARG A 4 7.86 -7.43 -7.87
N ASN A 5 9.13 -7.64 -7.54
CA ASN A 5 9.58 -7.85 -6.17
C ASN A 5 9.45 -6.55 -5.32
N PRO A 6 8.49 -6.45 -4.38
CA PRO A 6 8.29 -5.27 -3.54
C PRO A 6 9.33 -5.17 -2.42
N PHE A 7 10.02 -6.26 -2.09
CA PHE A 7 11.02 -6.27 -1.01
C PHE A 7 12.24 -5.40 -1.32
N LYS A 8 12.44 -5.02 -2.60
CA LYS A 8 13.45 -4.01 -2.98
C LYS A 8 13.18 -2.61 -2.40
N HIS A 9 11.94 -2.36 -1.99
CA HIS A 9 11.50 -1.09 -1.38
C HIS A 9 11.25 -1.25 0.13
N VAL A 10 11.60 -2.39 0.71
CA VAL A 10 11.58 -2.61 2.15
C VAL A 10 12.97 -2.31 2.69
N THR A 11 13.05 -1.40 3.66
CA THR A 11 14.32 -1.07 4.31
C THR A 11 14.63 -2.04 5.46
N ALA A 12 15.91 -2.36 5.64
CA ALA A 12 16.36 -3.18 6.78
C ALA A 12 16.39 -2.41 8.12
N TYR A 13 16.32 -1.07 8.06
CA TYR A 13 16.47 -0.18 9.21
C TYR A 13 15.14 0.13 9.94
N ALA A 14 14.02 0.06 9.23
CA ALA A 14 12.71 0.32 9.83
C ALA A 14 12.22 -0.88 10.64
N ASP A 15 11.50 -0.59 11.73
CA ASP A 15 10.73 -1.61 12.45
C ASP A 15 9.54 -2.09 11.58
N MET A 16 8.97 -1.17 10.79
CA MET A 16 7.88 -1.42 9.86
C MET A 16 8.05 -0.60 8.58
N SER A 17 7.94 -1.25 7.42
CA SER A 17 7.75 -0.59 6.13
C SER A 17 6.32 -0.82 5.66
N ILE A 18 5.60 0.21 5.22
CA ILE A 18 4.19 0.11 4.85
C ILE A 18 3.88 0.92 3.59
N SER A 19 3.05 0.41 2.70
CA SER A 19 2.54 1.18 1.56
C SER A 19 1.75 2.41 2.01
N SER A 20 1.53 3.38 1.13
CA SER A 20 0.79 4.61 1.47
C SER A 20 -0.25 4.94 0.41
N ASP A 21 -1.36 5.54 0.85
CA ASP A 21 -2.38 6.11 -0.04
C ASP A 21 -2.11 7.59 -0.31
N VAL A 22 -1.63 8.31 0.71
CA VAL A 22 -1.18 9.71 0.60
C VAL A 22 0.25 9.79 1.09
N PHE A 23 1.11 10.26 0.20
CA PHE A 23 2.55 10.38 0.41
C PHE A 23 3.00 11.82 0.19
N PHE A 24 3.58 12.43 1.21
CA PHE A 24 4.00 13.83 1.21
C PHE A 24 5.46 14.02 0.76
N GLY A 25 6.06 13.02 0.12
CA GLY A 25 7.40 13.07 -0.46
C GLY A 25 8.54 12.60 0.46
N ASP A 26 8.27 12.48 1.77
CA ASP A 26 9.24 12.00 2.75
C ASP A 26 8.82 10.63 3.33
N PRO A 27 9.60 9.56 3.11
CA PRO A 27 9.35 8.22 3.66
C PRO A 27 9.26 8.15 5.19
N ASP A 28 9.91 9.05 5.93
CA ASP A 28 9.94 9.01 7.40
C ASP A 28 8.88 9.94 8.03
N ASN A 29 8.10 10.65 7.20
CA ASN A 29 7.04 11.53 7.67
C ASN A 29 5.84 10.74 8.22
N ILE A 30 5.69 10.74 9.55
CA ILE A 30 4.59 10.07 10.26
C ILE A 30 3.19 10.56 9.84
N ASN A 31 3.08 11.71 9.17
CA ASN A 31 1.81 12.23 8.68
C ASN A 31 1.34 11.56 7.38
N ASN A 32 2.18 10.83 6.64
CA ASN A 32 1.76 10.03 5.48
C ASN A 32 0.62 9.08 5.84
N PHE A 33 -0.33 8.84 4.93
CA PHE A 33 -1.48 7.99 5.20
C PHE A 33 -1.14 6.55 4.76
N PRO A 34 -1.00 5.60 5.70
CA PRO A 34 -0.62 4.24 5.37
C PRO A 34 -1.75 3.51 4.66
N ASN A 35 -1.36 2.63 3.75
CA ASN A 35 -2.16 1.58 3.12
C ASN A 35 -1.67 0.24 3.68
N THR A 36 -2.57 -0.52 4.31
CA THR A 36 -2.21 -1.80 4.95
C THR A 36 -2.28 -2.99 4.00
N GLY A 37 -2.41 -2.77 2.69
CA GLY A 37 -2.40 -3.84 1.69
C GLY A 37 -1.02 -4.46 1.46
N PHE A 38 0.06 -3.72 1.76
CA PHE A 38 1.42 -4.27 1.83
C PHE A 38 2.17 -3.61 2.99
N PHE A 39 2.71 -4.44 3.88
CA PHE A 39 3.65 -4.01 4.89
C PHE A 39 4.61 -5.14 5.26
N HIS A 40 5.79 -4.77 5.72
CA HIS A 40 6.79 -5.66 6.27
C HIS A 40 7.13 -5.21 7.68
N VAL A 41 7.18 -6.14 8.63
CA VAL A 41 7.51 -5.87 10.02
C VAL A 41 8.64 -6.81 10.43
N LYS A 42 9.71 -6.24 10.98
CA LYS A 42 10.82 -7.04 11.53
C LYS A 42 10.51 -7.44 12.98
N PRO A 43 10.46 -8.73 13.32
CA PRO A 43 10.15 -9.16 14.68
C PRO A 43 11.21 -8.70 15.69
N ASN A 44 10.76 -8.00 16.73
CA ASN A 44 11.51 -7.63 17.93
C ASN A 44 10.51 -7.27 19.04
N ASN A 45 10.99 -7.01 20.26
CA ASN A 45 10.10 -6.73 21.40
C ASN A 45 9.14 -5.55 21.15
N ARG A 46 9.59 -4.52 20.42
CA ARG A 46 8.79 -3.32 20.10
C ARG A 46 7.74 -3.61 19.04
N THR A 47 8.08 -4.35 17.98
CA THR A 47 7.12 -4.68 16.93
C THR A 47 6.11 -5.74 17.37
N ILE A 48 6.48 -6.67 18.25
CA ILE A 48 5.53 -7.58 18.90
C ILE A 48 4.52 -6.77 19.72
N ALA A 49 4.99 -5.85 20.57
CA ALA A 49 4.11 -4.96 21.34
C ALA A 49 3.22 -4.10 20.43
N MET A 50 3.78 -3.54 19.35
CA MET A 50 3.05 -2.77 18.33
C MET A 50 1.91 -3.59 17.73
N THR A 51 2.16 -4.81 17.26
CA THR A 51 1.13 -5.66 16.65
C THR A 51 0.03 -6.03 17.63
N ARG A 52 0.36 -6.25 18.92
CA ARG A 52 -0.63 -6.48 19.97
C ARG A 52 -1.51 -5.25 20.20
N ILE A 53 -0.91 -4.08 20.42
CA ILE A 53 -1.66 -2.84 20.65
C ILE A 53 -2.53 -2.49 19.45
N TRP A 54 -2.03 -2.69 18.24
CA TRP A 54 -2.79 -2.45 17.01
C TRP A 54 -3.99 -3.40 16.91
N HIS A 55 -3.80 -4.69 17.18
CA HIS A 55 -4.90 -5.65 17.20
C HIS A 55 -5.97 -5.31 18.27
N GLU A 56 -5.54 -5.00 19.49
CA GLU A 56 -6.43 -4.64 20.61
C GLU A 56 -7.18 -3.32 20.35
N ALA A 57 -6.57 -2.39 19.61
CA ALA A 57 -7.18 -1.11 19.29
C ALA A 57 -8.49 -1.25 18.50
N ARG A 58 -8.71 -2.34 17.76
CA ARG A 58 -9.95 -2.59 17.01
C ARG A 58 -11.20 -2.46 17.89
N SER A 59 -11.12 -2.82 19.17
CA SER A 59 -12.21 -2.68 20.14
C SER A 59 -12.70 -1.23 20.32
N ARG A 60 -11.82 -0.24 20.11
CA ARG A 60 -12.12 1.20 20.20
C ARG A 60 -12.65 1.80 18.90
N PHE A 61 -12.62 1.04 17.79
CA PHE A 61 -12.99 1.50 16.45
C PHE A 61 -13.97 0.51 15.78
N PRO A 62 -15.18 0.34 16.33
CA PRO A 62 -16.16 -0.61 15.79
C PRO A 62 -16.51 -0.27 14.33
N GLY A 63 -16.57 -1.30 13.48
CA GLY A 63 -16.88 -1.16 12.05
C GLY A 63 -15.71 -0.68 11.17
N MET A 64 -14.58 -0.30 11.77
CA MET A 64 -13.39 0.10 11.01
C MET A 64 -12.48 -1.09 10.70
N ASN A 65 -11.83 -1.06 9.53
CA ASN A 65 -10.81 -2.04 9.16
C ASN A 65 -9.43 -1.63 9.70
N GLU A 66 -8.42 -2.48 9.47
CA GLU A 66 -7.07 -2.30 10.04
C GLU A 66 -6.39 -0.98 9.64
N GLN A 67 -6.66 -0.47 8.44
CA GLN A 67 -6.00 0.72 7.89
C GLN A 67 -6.32 2.02 8.64
N PRO A 68 -7.60 2.43 8.78
CA PRO A 68 -7.95 3.61 9.58
C PRO A 68 -7.61 3.42 11.05
N VAL A 69 -7.69 2.20 11.60
CA VAL A 69 -7.28 1.93 12.99
C VAL A 69 -5.80 2.19 13.17
N PHE A 70 -4.94 1.66 12.30
CA PHE A 70 -3.51 1.94 12.34
C PHE A 70 -3.24 3.44 12.18
N ASN A 71 -3.91 4.09 11.22
CA ASN A 71 -3.74 5.51 10.97
C ASN A 71 -4.10 6.37 12.18
N ALA A 72 -5.12 5.97 12.95
CA ALA A 72 -5.55 6.67 14.16
C ALA A 72 -4.55 6.58 15.32
N ILE A 73 -3.83 5.46 15.45
CA ILE A 73 -2.97 5.19 16.61
C ILE A 73 -1.47 5.23 16.31
N LYS A 74 -1.06 5.31 15.03
CA LYS A 74 0.35 5.23 14.61
C LYS A 74 1.27 6.25 15.29
N LYS A 75 0.76 7.45 15.58
CA LYS A 75 1.54 8.51 16.24
C LYS A 75 1.87 8.11 17.68
N ASP A 76 0.91 7.54 18.39
CA ASP A 76 1.10 7.02 19.74
C ASP A 76 2.05 5.81 19.72
N LEU A 77 1.86 4.87 18.78
CA LEU A 77 2.76 3.73 18.61
C LEU A 77 4.21 4.17 18.39
N VAL A 78 4.45 5.12 17.48
CA VAL A 78 5.79 5.64 17.19
C VAL A 78 6.39 6.32 18.42
N ARG A 79 5.63 7.15 19.12
CA ARG A 79 6.08 7.85 20.33
C ARG A 79 6.41 6.87 21.47
N ASP A 80 5.46 6.00 21.81
CA ASP A 80 5.50 5.20 23.04
C ASP A 80 6.46 4.02 22.91
N LEU A 81 6.54 3.42 21.72
CA LEU A 81 7.43 2.29 21.44
C LEU A 81 8.72 2.71 20.72
N ARG A 82 8.91 4.00 20.41
CA ARG A 82 10.06 4.53 19.66
C ARG A 82 10.25 3.81 18.32
N LEU A 83 9.16 3.49 17.63
CA LEU A 83 9.18 2.72 16.39
C LEU A 83 9.70 3.57 15.23
N ARG A 84 10.41 2.92 14.32
CA ARG A 84 10.74 3.48 13.01
C ARG A 84 9.77 2.91 11.98
N VAL A 85 8.81 3.74 11.56
CA VAL A 85 7.86 3.40 10.51
C VAL A 85 8.27 4.16 9.26
N GLN A 86 8.52 3.44 8.18
CA GLN A 86 8.85 4.02 6.88
C GLN A 86 7.71 3.76 5.88
N TYR A 87 7.31 4.80 5.17
CA TYR A 87 6.27 4.74 4.15
C TYR A 87 6.89 4.49 2.78
N ILE A 88 6.33 3.52 2.06
CA ILE A 88 6.73 3.20 0.70
C ILE A 88 5.94 4.10 -0.24
N ASP A 89 6.67 4.71 -1.18
CA ASP A 89 6.12 5.61 -2.20
C ASP A 89 5.04 4.88 -3.05
N PRO A 90 3.86 5.49 -3.25
CA PRO A 90 2.80 4.96 -4.12
C PRO A 90 3.23 4.69 -5.57
N ALA A 91 4.34 5.29 -6.03
CA ALA A 91 4.95 4.97 -7.32
C ALA A 91 5.35 3.48 -7.42
N PHE A 92 5.64 2.82 -6.29
CA PHE A 92 5.98 1.39 -6.24
C PHE A 92 4.82 0.54 -5.71
N MET A 93 4.03 1.05 -4.76
CA MET A 93 2.89 0.32 -4.18
C MET A 93 1.60 1.09 -4.44
N GLY A 94 1.01 0.84 -5.61
CA GLY A 94 -0.17 1.57 -6.05
C GLY A 94 -1.46 1.03 -5.44
N GLY A 95 -2.50 1.86 -5.51
CA GLY A 95 -3.84 1.52 -5.08
C GLY A 95 -4.88 2.10 -6.03
N PHE A 96 -6.14 1.70 -5.92
CA PHE A 96 -7.19 2.31 -6.74
C PHE A 96 -7.45 3.78 -6.39
N CYS A 97 -7.14 4.21 -5.16
CA CYS A 97 -7.09 5.64 -4.82
C CYS A 97 -5.91 6.39 -5.48
N ASN A 98 -4.86 5.66 -5.88
CA ASN A 98 -3.64 6.22 -6.47
C ASN A 98 -2.92 5.13 -7.29
N TYR A 99 -3.32 4.98 -8.56
CA TYR A 99 -2.94 3.85 -9.41
C TYR A 99 -1.42 3.70 -9.63
N GLY A 100 -0.63 4.73 -9.32
CA GLY A 100 0.72 4.86 -9.84
C GLY A 100 0.68 5.11 -11.35
N LYS A 101 1.52 6.01 -11.84
CA LYS A 101 1.48 6.43 -13.25
C LYS A 101 2.41 5.62 -14.13
N ASP A 102 3.46 5.03 -13.55
CA ASP A 102 4.51 4.36 -14.28
C ASP A 102 4.48 2.84 -14.07
N LEU A 103 4.01 2.13 -15.11
CA LEU A 103 3.97 0.67 -15.14
C LEU A 103 5.38 0.05 -15.14
N ASN A 104 6.44 0.82 -15.39
CA ASN A 104 7.83 0.36 -15.29
C ASN A 104 8.31 0.25 -13.84
N MET A 105 7.75 1.05 -12.93
CA MET A 105 8.19 1.12 -11.53
C MET A 105 7.31 0.28 -10.60
N ILE A 106 6.01 0.22 -10.87
CA ILE A 106 5.02 -0.37 -9.97
C ILE A 106 5.36 -1.83 -9.58
N CYS A 107 5.29 -2.15 -8.29
CA CYS A 107 5.53 -3.49 -7.75
C CYS A 107 4.23 -4.19 -7.39
N THR A 108 3.28 -3.48 -6.77
CA THR A 108 1.97 -4.02 -6.42
C THR A 108 0.86 -3.02 -6.79
N MET A 109 -0.35 -3.55 -6.96
CA MET A 109 -1.58 -2.77 -7.08
C MET A 109 -2.61 -3.31 -6.11
N HIS A 110 -3.15 -2.46 -5.25
CA HIS A 110 -4.18 -2.82 -4.28
C HIS A 110 -5.55 -2.32 -4.75
N ALA A 111 -6.59 -3.15 -4.66
CA ALA A 111 -7.97 -2.71 -4.85
C ALA A 111 -8.54 -2.06 -3.57
N ASN A 112 -7.75 -1.16 -2.96
CA ASN A 112 -8.19 -0.30 -1.86
C ASN A 112 -9.20 0.74 -2.36
N CYS A 113 -9.85 1.46 -1.45
CA CYS A 113 -10.87 2.48 -1.77
C CYS A 113 -12.09 2.00 -2.59
N CYS A 114 -12.14 0.74 -2.98
CA CYS A 114 -13.26 0.16 -3.70
C CYS A 114 -14.14 -0.65 -2.76
N VAL A 115 -15.46 -0.51 -2.89
CA VAL A 115 -16.45 -1.23 -2.10
C VAL A 115 -17.12 -2.30 -2.96
N GLY A 116 -17.34 -3.47 -2.37
CA GLY A 116 -18.00 -4.60 -3.04
C GLY A 116 -17.04 -5.51 -3.81
N LEU A 117 -17.22 -6.82 -3.63
CA LEU A 117 -16.37 -7.83 -4.26
C LEU A 117 -16.49 -7.82 -5.79
N GLY A 118 -17.69 -7.63 -6.34
CA GLY A 118 -17.93 -7.63 -7.77
C GLY A 118 -17.17 -6.51 -8.51
N ALA A 119 -17.22 -5.29 -7.97
CA ALA A 119 -16.48 -4.15 -8.52
C ALA A 119 -14.97 -4.38 -8.45
N LYS A 120 -14.46 -4.84 -7.30
CA LYS A 120 -13.05 -5.20 -7.12
C LYS A 120 -12.58 -6.21 -8.15
N LEU A 121 -13.32 -7.32 -8.33
CA LEU A 121 -12.95 -8.36 -9.27
C LEU A 121 -12.95 -7.87 -10.73
N LYS A 122 -13.93 -7.03 -11.10
CA LYS A 122 -14.01 -6.46 -12.44
C LYS A 122 -12.78 -5.61 -12.75
N ASP A 123 -12.44 -4.65 -11.91
CA ASP A 123 -11.33 -3.75 -12.20
C ASP A 123 -9.96 -4.43 -11.99
N LEU A 124 -9.83 -5.39 -11.06
CA LEU A 124 -8.62 -6.20 -10.94
C LEU A 124 -8.34 -7.03 -12.20
N ARG A 125 -9.37 -7.50 -12.92
CA ARG A 125 -9.20 -8.17 -14.22
C ARG A 125 -8.66 -7.22 -15.27
N SER A 126 -9.19 -6.00 -15.35
CA SER A 126 -8.67 -4.97 -16.28
C SER A 126 -7.19 -4.67 -16.01
N VAL A 127 -6.82 -4.45 -14.75
CA VAL A 127 -5.41 -4.20 -14.39
C VAL A 127 -4.53 -5.42 -14.73
N LEU A 128 -5.05 -6.64 -14.59
CA LEU A 128 -4.30 -7.85 -14.97
C LEU A 128 -4.07 -7.91 -16.48
N ASP A 129 -5.05 -7.54 -17.29
CA ASP A 129 -4.94 -7.53 -18.74
C ASP A 129 -4.00 -6.40 -19.22
N ASP A 130 -4.05 -5.22 -18.60
CA ASP A 130 -3.08 -4.15 -18.83
C ASP A 130 -1.65 -4.63 -18.55
N TRP A 131 -1.45 -5.35 -17.45
CA TRP A 131 -0.14 -5.90 -17.09
C TRP A 131 0.35 -6.94 -18.11
N LYS A 132 -0.52 -7.84 -18.59
CA LYS A 132 -0.18 -8.80 -19.66
C LYS A 132 0.19 -8.07 -20.96
N ASN A 133 -0.53 -7.02 -21.31
CA ASN A 133 -0.23 -6.24 -22.51
C ASN A 133 1.12 -5.52 -22.36
N TYR A 134 1.33 -4.83 -21.23
CA TYR A 134 2.59 -4.17 -20.90
C TYR A 134 3.79 -5.12 -20.95
N THR A 135 3.67 -6.33 -20.40
CA THR A 135 4.77 -7.31 -20.38
C THR A 135 5.12 -7.86 -21.76
N ARG A 136 4.18 -7.86 -22.71
CA ARG A 136 4.39 -8.25 -24.11
C ARG A 136 4.94 -7.13 -24.99
N MET A 137 4.86 -5.87 -24.56
CA MET A 137 5.35 -4.73 -25.33
C MET A 137 6.89 -4.74 -25.45
N PRO A 138 7.43 -4.30 -26.60
CA PRO A 138 8.86 -4.06 -26.72
C PRO A 138 9.28 -2.91 -25.78
N HIS A 139 10.52 -2.94 -25.29
CA HIS A 139 11.01 -2.00 -24.27
C HIS A 139 10.77 -0.53 -24.65
N TRP A 140 11.00 -0.17 -25.91
CA TRP A 140 10.81 1.19 -26.40
C TRP A 140 9.35 1.67 -26.38
N ALA A 141 8.34 0.78 -26.37
CA ALA A 141 6.92 1.17 -26.32
C ALA A 141 6.38 1.29 -24.88
N LYS A 142 7.09 0.74 -23.89
CA LYS A 142 6.61 0.63 -22.50
C LYS A 142 6.42 1.98 -21.81
N HIS A 143 7.10 3.04 -22.25
CA HIS A 143 6.94 4.39 -21.71
C HIS A 143 5.55 4.99 -22.00
N ALA A 144 4.86 4.49 -23.03
CA ALA A 144 3.52 4.95 -23.40
C ALA A 144 2.39 4.11 -22.75
N ALA A 145 2.74 3.03 -22.04
CA ALA A 145 1.77 2.15 -21.40
C ALA A 145 1.07 2.87 -20.24
N LYS A 146 -0.25 2.66 -20.13
CA LYS A 146 -1.09 3.26 -19.09
C LYS A 146 -2.05 2.20 -18.56
N TRP A 147 -2.52 2.42 -17.33
CA TRP A 147 -3.66 1.68 -16.81
C TRP A 147 -4.93 2.05 -17.59
N THR A 148 -5.75 1.05 -17.84
CA THR A 148 -7.15 1.25 -18.22
C THR A 148 -7.87 1.94 -17.08
N VAL A 149 -8.64 2.99 -17.39
CA VAL A 149 -9.40 3.72 -16.39
C VAL A 149 -10.43 2.77 -15.75
N PRO A 150 -10.43 2.61 -14.42
CA PRO A 150 -11.38 1.77 -13.71
C PRO A 150 -12.79 2.31 -13.88
N GLY A 151 -13.73 1.41 -14.11
CA GLY A 151 -15.13 1.78 -14.36
C GLY A 151 -16.09 1.31 -13.28
N ALA A 152 -15.69 0.39 -12.39
CA ALA A 152 -16.58 -0.17 -11.38
C ALA A 152 -16.26 0.34 -9.97
N CYS A 153 -14.97 0.49 -9.67
CA CYS A 153 -14.44 1.14 -8.49
C CYS A 153 -14.34 2.65 -8.79
N ILE A 154 -15.50 3.32 -8.85
CA ILE A 154 -15.58 4.76 -9.00
C ILE A 154 -15.44 5.38 -7.59
N HIS A 155 -14.58 6.40 -7.48
CA HIS A 155 -14.45 7.23 -6.28
C HIS A 155 -15.21 8.54 -6.48
#